data_AF-A0A552IPA7-F1
#
_entry.id   AF-A0A552IPA7-F1
#
_cell.length_a   1.000
_cell.length_b   1.000
_cell.length_c   1.000
_cell.angle_alpha   90.00
_cell.angle_beta   90.00
_cell.angle_gamma   90.00
#
_symmetry.space_group_name_H-M   'P 1'
#
loop_
_entity.id
_entity.type
_entity.pdbx_description
1 polymer ?
#
loop_
_entity_poly.entity_id
_entity_poly.type
_entity_poly.pdbx_seq_one_letter_code
_entity_poly.pdbx_strand_id
1 'polypeptide(L)'
;MANRNRKGITISELQWPKDKLGFDKISEEWPSALVVQALQLVWCGYDLLATDILNNIDVTKANKQIEKNINSLLQLRISRVMTGDEPFYVQHEVPEFETSYSDQAQPPSYDIAFILRVNERIILPLEAKVLPTERAIAKYIKEITGNYLTCRYAPFSRSLDL
;
A
#
# COMPACT_ATOMS: atom_id res chain seq x y z
N MET A 1 -20.82 -22.43 26.10
CA MET A 1 -19.80 -21.37 26.13
C MET A 1 -18.97 -21.47 24.86
N ALA A 2 -19.21 -20.59 23.88
CA ALA A 2 -18.42 -20.56 22.65
C ALA A 2 -17.04 -19.96 22.96
N ASN A 3 -15.98 -20.64 22.53
CA ASN A 3 -14.61 -20.18 22.69
C ASN A 3 -14.45 -18.83 21.98
N ARG A 4 -14.33 -17.74 22.76
CA ARG A 4 -13.93 -16.43 22.25
C ARG A 4 -12.50 -16.53 21.71
N ASN A 5 -12.31 -16.09 20.46
CA ASN A 5 -11.04 -15.65 19.88
C ASN A 5 -9.97 -16.72 19.60
N ARG A 6 -10.25 -17.72 18.75
CA ARG A 6 -9.15 -18.37 18.01
C ARG A 6 -8.84 -17.53 16.78
N LYS A 7 -7.75 -16.77 16.87
CA LYS A 7 -7.15 -16.03 15.76
C LYS A 7 -6.77 -17.02 14.66
N GLY A 8 -7.22 -16.78 13.42
CA GLY A 8 -6.72 -17.51 12.26
C GLY A 8 -5.26 -17.12 12.00
N ILE A 9 -4.39 -18.12 11.82
CA ILE A 9 -2.99 -17.90 11.42
C ILE A 9 -2.89 -18.07 9.90
N THR A 10 -2.19 -17.15 9.23
CA THR A 10 -1.96 -17.19 7.79
C THR A 10 -0.74 -18.04 7.43
N ILE A 11 -0.67 -18.52 6.19
CA ILE A 11 0.52 -19.23 5.67
C ILE A 11 1.75 -18.33 5.76
N SER A 12 1.62 -17.04 5.42
CA SER A 12 2.71 -16.08 5.50
C SER A 12 3.22 -15.89 6.92
N GLU A 13 2.34 -15.88 7.93
CA GLU A 13 2.72 -15.85 9.34
C GLU A 13 3.49 -17.09 9.81
N LEU A 14 3.12 -18.27 9.30
CA LEU A 14 3.85 -19.51 9.56
C LEU A 14 5.23 -19.51 8.89
N GLN A 15 5.31 -19.02 7.65
CA GLN A 15 6.53 -18.98 6.85
C GLN A 15 7.54 -17.94 7.35
N TRP A 16 7.05 -16.76 7.73
CA TRP A 16 7.86 -15.63 8.24
C TRP A 16 7.36 -15.18 9.62
N PRO A 17 7.64 -15.94 10.70
CA PRO A 17 7.23 -15.58 12.06
C PRO A 17 7.89 -14.27 12.52
N LYS A 18 7.12 -13.40 13.20
CA LYS A 18 7.63 -12.09 13.67
C LYS A 18 8.71 -12.23 14.75
N ASP A 19 8.68 -13.32 15.51
CA ASP A 19 9.59 -13.65 16.61
C ASP A 19 10.90 -14.32 16.15
N LYS A 20 11.03 -14.62 14.85
CA LYS A 20 12.25 -15.19 14.28
C LYS A 20 13.34 -14.13 14.21
N LEU A 21 14.53 -14.47 14.71
CA LEU A 21 15.71 -13.61 14.68
C LEU A 21 15.97 -13.11 13.24
N GLY A 22 15.99 -11.78 13.06
CA GLY A 22 16.20 -11.15 11.77
C GLY A 22 14.94 -10.55 11.12
N PHE A 23 13.71 -10.86 11.56
CA PHE A 23 12.51 -10.21 11.02
C PHE A 23 12.58 -8.68 11.12
N ASP A 24 13.02 -8.16 12.27
CA ASP A 24 13.22 -6.72 12.49
C ASP A 24 14.39 -6.14 11.68
N LYS A 25 15.37 -6.97 11.27
CA LYS A 25 16.44 -6.54 10.36
C LYS A 25 15.96 -6.50 8.91
N ILE A 26 15.01 -7.37 8.56
CA ILE A 26 14.35 -7.36 7.27
C ILE A 26 13.39 -6.16 7.18
N SER A 27 12.81 -5.66 8.28
CA SER A 27 12.01 -4.42 8.23
C SER A 27 12.86 -3.16 8.02
N GLU A 28 14.17 -3.20 8.32
CA GLU A 28 15.15 -2.21 7.85
C GLU A 28 15.41 -2.33 6.32
N GLU A 29 14.93 -3.39 5.65
CA GLU A 29 15.04 -3.61 4.21
C GLU A 29 14.08 -2.80 3.34
N TRP A 30 13.40 -1.79 3.89
CA TRP A 30 13.05 -0.63 3.07
C TRP A 30 14.11 0.46 3.24
N PRO A 31 15.34 0.32 2.67
CA PRO A 31 16.20 1.45 2.50
C PRO A 31 15.44 2.55 1.77
N SER A 32 15.77 3.80 2.11
CA SER A 32 15.30 4.97 1.35
C SER A 32 15.48 4.78 -0.16
N ALA A 33 16.53 4.07 -0.60
CA ALA A 33 16.76 3.71 -1.99
C ALA A 33 15.63 2.87 -2.62
N LEU A 34 15.08 1.87 -1.92
CA LEU A 34 13.97 1.06 -2.44
C LEU A 34 12.66 1.84 -2.46
N VAL A 35 12.42 2.69 -1.47
CA VAL A 35 11.27 3.61 -1.48
C VAL A 35 11.37 4.57 -2.67
N VAL A 36 12.55 5.14 -2.91
CA VAL A 36 12.80 6.01 -4.08
C VAL A 36 12.59 5.24 -5.38
N GLN A 37 13.08 4.00 -5.49
CA GLN A 37 12.85 3.15 -6.66
C GLN A 37 11.37 2.87 -6.88
N ALA A 38 10.62 2.53 -5.84
CA ALA A 38 9.17 2.33 -5.91
C ALA A 38 8.45 3.60 -6.40
N LEU A 39 8.79 4.78 -5.85
CA LEU A 39 8.21 6.06 -6.27
C LEU A 39 8.58 6.43 -7.71
N GLN A 40 9.80 6.13 -8.15
CA GLN A 40 10.20 6.32 -9.55
C GLN A 40 9.37 5.44 -10.49
N LEU A 41 9.15 4.17 -10.14
CA LEU A 41 8.30 3.27 -10.91
C LEU A 41 6.84 3.73 -10.95
N VAL A 42 6.31 4.25 -9.84
CA VAL A 42 4.98 4.88 -9.80
C VAL A 42 4.93 6.07 -10.76
N TRP A 43 5.94 6.94 -10.74
CA TRP A 43 6.00 8.10 -11.61
C TRP A 43 6.06 7.71 -13.09
N CYS A 44 6.95 6.79 -13.47
CA CYS A 44 7.04 6.28 -14.84
C CYS A 44 5.76 5.56 -15.28
N GLY A 45 5.15 4.78 -14.38
CA GLY A 45 3.86 4.14 -14.62
C GLY A 45 2.73 5.15 -14.82
N TYR A 46 2.74 6.25 -14.08
CA TYR A 46 1.80 7.36 -14.24
C TYR A 46 1.98 8.06 -15.59
N ASP A 47 3.21 8.38 -15.99
CA ASP A 47 3.49 9.01 -17.29
C ASP A 47 2.98 8.13 -18.46
N LEU A 48 3.18 6.82 -18.37
CA LEU A 48 2.61 5.87 -19.33
C LEU A 48 1.07 5.84 -19.28
N LEU A 49 0.47 5.81 -18.08
CA LEU A 49 -0.98 5.79 -17.93
C LEU A 49 -1.61 7.07 -18.48
N ALA A 50 -0.99 8.23 -18.25
CA ALA A 50 -1.42 9.51 -18.76
C ALA A 50 -1.41 9.52 -20.28
N THR A 51 -0.31 9.06 -20.88
CA THR A 51 -0.13 8.98 -22.33
C THR A 51 -1.11 7.99 -22.96
N ASP A 52 -1.26 6.78 -22.40
CA ASP A 52 -2.11 5.73 -22.95
C ASP A 52 -3.61 6.06 -22.82
N ILE A 53 -4.02 6.63 -21.68
CA ILE A 53 -5.43 6.66 -21.25
C ILE A 53 -5.86 8.05 -20.78
N LEU A 54 -5.20 8.64 -19.77
CA LEU A 54 -5.79 9.78 -19.06
C LEU A 54 -5.94 11.03 -19.93
N ASN A 55 -5.04 11.24 -20.89
CA ASN A 55 -5.12 12.36 -21.84
C ASN A 55 -6.35 12.29 -22.78
N ASN A 56 -7.01 11.13 -22.85
CA ASN A 56 -8.14 10.87 -23.74
C ASN A 56 -9.48 10.71 -23.00
N ILE A 57 -9.53 10.94 -21.69
CA ILE A 57 -10.75 10.77 -20.89
C ILE A 57 -11.09 12.03 -20.08
N ASP A 58 -12.37 12.26 -19.88
CA ASP A 58 -12.88 13.31 -18.99
C ASP A 58 -12.85 12.83 -17.53
N VAL A 59 -11.73 13.08 -16.84
CA VAL A 59 -11.52 12.70 -15.44
C VAL A 59 -12.38 13.49 -14.44
N THR A 60 -13.09 14.55 -14.88
CA THR A 60 -13.97 15.32 -13.99
C THR A 60 -15.21 14.53 -13.53
N LYS A 61 -15.49 13.40 -14.19
CA LYS A 61 -16.55 12.45 -13.85
C LYS A 61 -16.10 11.38 -12.84
N ALA A 62 -14.88 11.47 -12.31
CA ALA A 62 -14.32 10.49 -11.40
C ALA A 62 -15.22 10.26 -10.17
N ASN A 63 -15.55 9.00 -9.95
CA ASN A 63 -16.20 8.49 -8.75
C ASN A 63 -15.32 7.39 -8.14
N LYS A 64 -15.77 6.75 -7.05
CA LYS A 64 -15.01 5.66 -6.41
C LYS A 64 -14.68 4.50 -7.35
N GLN A 65 -15.55 4.20 -8.32
CA GLN A 65 -15.31 3.14 -9.30
C GLN A 65 -14.19 3.52 -10.28
N ILE A 66 -14.16 4.79 -10.69
CA ILE A 66 -13.09 5.33 -11.54
C ILE A 66 -11.76 5.38 -10.77
N GLU A 67 -11.77 5.79 -9.50
CA GLU A 67 -10.57 5.76 -8.63
C GLU A 67 -9.98 4.34 -8.56
N LYS A 68 -10.78 3.33 -8.23
CA LYS A 68 -10.34 1.92 -8.24
C LYS A 68 -9.82 1.46 -9.60
N ASN A 69 -10.49 1.84 -10.69
CA ASN A 69 -10.06 1.45 -12.03
C ASN A 69 -8.73 2.12 -12.41
N ILE A 70 -8.54 3.39 -12.06
CA ILE A 70 -7.27 4.10 -12.24
C ILE A 70 -6.16 3.40 -11.48
N ASN A 71 -6.38 3.01 -10.23
CA ASN A 71 -5.38 2.31 -9.42
C ASN A 71 -4.99 0.96 -10.03
N SER A 72 -5.96 0.18 -10.51
CA SER A 72 -5.70 -1.07 -11.23
C SER A 72 -4.94 -0.85 -12.54
N LEU A 73 -5.32 0.17 -13.32
CA LEU A 73 -4.63 0.50 -14.57
C LEU A 73 -3.20 1.00 -14.33
N LEU A 74 -2.99 1.77 -13.25
CA LEU A 74 -1.69 2.27 -12.84
C LEU A 74 -0.78 1.10 -12.45
N GLN A 75 -1.27 0.14 -11.65
CA GLN A 75 -0.51 -1.07 -11.32
C GLN A 75 -0.01 -1.78 -12.58
N LEU A 76 -0.85 -1.94 -13.61
CA LEU A 76 -0.44 -2.55 -14.87
C LEU A 76 0.65 -1.75 -15.60
N ARG A 77 0.64 -0.42 -15.53
CA ARG A 77 1.68 0.42 -16.14
C ARG A 77 2.97 0.40 -15.34
N ILE A 78 2.89 0.38 -14.02
CA ILE A 78 4.04 0.15 -13.14
C ILE A 78 4.69 -1.19 -13.51
N SER A 79 3.91 -2.27 -13.61
CA SER A 79 4.45 -3.58 -14.01
C SER A 79 5.11 -3.59 -15.40
N ARG A 80 4.68 -2.72 -16.33
CA ARG A 80 5.31 -2.60 -17.67
C ARG A 80 6.66 -1.90 -17.66
N VAL A 81 6.90 -0.98 -16.71
CA VAL A 81 8.18 -0.27 -16.59
C VAL A 81 9.18 -1.01 -15.70
N MET A 82 8.71 -1.98 -14.92
CA MET A 82 9.57 -2.85 -14.14
C MET A 82 10.40 -3.76 -15.05
N THR A 83 11.63 -4.02 -14.60
CA THR A 83 12.60 -4.89 -15.28
C THR A 83 12.39 -6.35 -14.92
N GLY A 84 11.80 -6.62 -13.74
CA GLY A 84 11.69 -7.94 -13.14
C GLY A 84 12.75 -8.22 -12.08
N ASP A 85 13.85 -7.46 -12.09
CA ASP A 85 14.98 -7.59 -11.15
C ASP A 85 14.73 -6.83 -9.83
N GLU A 86 13.64 -6.08 -9.73
CA GLU A 86 13.28 -5.37 -8.51
C GLU A 86 13.07 -6.36 -7.34
N PRO A 87 13.50 -6.00 -6.11
CA PRO A 87 13.37 -6.86 -4.94
C PRO A 87 11.92 -6.99 -4.44
N PHE A 88 10.98 -6.36 -5.12
CA PHE A 88 9.56 -6.38 -4.84
C PHE A 88 8.75 -6.64 -6.10
N TYR A 89 7.48 -7.02 -5.91
CA TYR A 89 6.45 -6.94 -6.94
C TYR A 89 5.38 -5.93 -6.54
N VAL A 90 4.60 -5.46 -7.51
CA VAL A 90 3.51 -4.50 -7.30
C VAL A 90 2.16 -5.18 -7.45
N GLN A 91 1.20 -4.85 -6.59
CA GLN A 91 -0.15 -5.41 -6.65
C GLN A 91 -1.20 -4.38 -6.19
N HIS A 92 -2.32 -4.34 -6.90
CA HIS A 92 -3.52 -3.59 -6.52
C HIS A 92 -4.42 -4.41 -5.59
N GLU A 93 -5.06 -3.77 -4.61
CA GLU A 93 -5.99 -4.42 -3.66
C GLU A 93 -5.35 -5.59 -2.91
N VAL A 94 -4.18 -5.35 -2.31
CA VAL A 94 -3.56 -6.33 -1.40
C VAL A 94 -4.28 -6.28 -0.06
N PRO A 95 -4.86 -7.40 0.42
CA PRO A 95 -5.54 -7.43 1.70
C PRO A 95 -4.57 -7.19 2.87
N GLU A 96 -4.98 -6.36 3.82
CA GLU A 96 -4.28 -6.18 5.09
C GLU A 96 -4.47 -7.43 5.96
N PHE A 97 -3.53 -8.36 5.90
CA PHE A 97 -3.58 -9.55 6.75
C PHE A 97 -3.10 -9.29 8.20
N GLU A 98 -3.42 -8.12 8.77
CA GLU A 98 -3.22 -7.87 10.19
C GLU A 98 -4.44 -8.37 10.99
N THR A 99 -4.24 -9.48 11.71
CA THR A 99 -5.12 -10.05 12.76
C THR A 99 -6.61 -9.72 12.62
N SER A 100 -7.37 -10.53 11.88
CA SER A 100 -8.82 -10.34 11.81
C SER A 100 -9.50 -10.71 13.14
N TYR A 101 -10.38 -9.83 13.64
CA TYR A 101 -11.17 -10.07 14.86
C TYR A 101 -12.34 -11.05 14.62
N SER A 102 -12.63 -11.39 13.37
CA SER A 102 -13.61 -12.42 13.00
C SER A 102 -13.31 -13.03 11.63
N ASP A 103 -13.70 -14.30 11.44
CA ASP A 103 -13.56 -15.01 10.17
C ASP A 103 -14.44 -14.40 9.04
N GLN A 104 -15.36 -13.49 9.38
CA GLN A 104 -16.32 -12.90 8.45
C GLN A 104 -15.98 -11.46 8.01
N ALA A 105 -15.05 -10.79 8.70
CA ALA A 105 -14.65 -9.44 8.31
C ALA A 105 -13.66 -9.52 7.13
N GLN A 106 -13.99 -8.89 6.00
CA GLN A 106 -12.98 -8.66 4.97
C GLN A 106 -11.97 -7.64 5.48
N PRO A 107 -10.67 -7.96 5.44
CA PRO A 107 -9.65 -6.99 5.81
C PRO A 107 -9.71 -5.78 4.85
N PRO A 108 -9.37 -4.57 5.34
CA PRO A 108 -9.10 -3.45 4.45
C PRO A 108 -8.02 -3.84 3.44
N SER A 109 -7.98 -3.17 2.29
CA SER A 109 -7.00 -3.48 1.23
C SER A 109 -6.28 -2.20 0.83
N TYR A 110 -4.98 -2.32 0.59
CA TYR A 110 -4.18 -1.22 0.05
C TYR A 110 -4.58 -0.96 -1.40
N ASP A 111 -4.64 0.32 -1.79
CA ASP A 111 -4.88 0.68 -3.19
C ASP A 111 -3.78 0.09 -4.08
N ILE A 112 -2.52 0.39 -3.77
CA ILE A 112 -1.35 -0.21 -4.41
C ILE A 112 -0.36 -0.61 -3.33
N ALA A 113 0.27 -1.78 -3.48
CA ALA A 113 1.27 -2.25 -2.56
C ALA A 113 2.50 -2.76 -3.31
N PHE A 114 3.68 -2.39 -2.81
CA PHE A 114 4.94 -3.01 -3.18
C PHE A 114 5.31 -4.04 -2.12
N ILE A 115 5.46 -5.29 -2.52
CA ILE A 115 5.65 -6.44 -1.63
C ILE A 115 7.05 -7.00 -1.82
N LEU A 116 7.85 -7.06 -0.76
CA LEU A 116 9.21 -7.62 -0.83
C LEU A 116 9.16 -9.12 -1.17
N ARG A 117 9.95 -9.53 -2.15
CA ARG A 117 10.03 -10.93 -2.61
C ARG A 117 10.63 -11.87 -1.55
N VAL A 118 11.55 -11.37 -0.74
CA VAL A 118 12.23 -12.14 0.31
C VAL A 118 11.34 -12.40 1.53
N ASN A 119 10.35 -11.53 1.75
CA ASN A 119 9.38 -11.64 2.83
C ASN A 119 8.11 -10.88 2.46
N GLU A 120 7.10 -11.60 1.98
CA GLU A 120 5.86 -11.01 1.47
C GLU A 120 4.99 -10.38 2.56
N ARG A 121 5.37 -10.54 3.84
CA ARG A 121 4.73 -9.79 4.95
C ARG A 121 5.20 -8.35 5.05
N ILE A 122 6.27 -7.99 4.34
CA ILE A 122 6.82 -6.63 4.35
C ILE A 122 6.32 -5.92 3.11
N ILE A 123 5.45 -4.94 3.37
CA ILE A 123 4.68 -4.24 2.37
C ILE A 123 4.94 -2.75 2.52
N LEU A 124 5.24 -2.08 1.41
CA LEU A 124 5.13 -0.63 1.30
C LEU A 124 3.77 -0.32 0.65
N PRO A 125 2.77 0.08 1.43
CA PRO A 125 1.48 0.46 0.90
C PRO A 125 1.51 1.88 0.35
N LEU A 126 0.72 2.10 -0.71
CA LEU A 126 0.42 3.39 -1.28
C LEU A 126 -1.10 3.58 -1.29
N GLU A 127 -1.52 4.71 -0.73
CA GLU A 127 -2.89 5.22 -0.88
C GLU A 127 -2.95 6.09 -2.12
N ALA A 128 -3.96 5.88 -2.97
CA ALA A 128 -4.13 6.63 -4.20
C ALA A 128 -5.47 7.36 -4.20
N LYS A 129 -5.42 8.67 -4.42
CA LYS A 129 -6.61 9.53 -4.39
C LYS A 129 -6.80 10.33 -5.65
N VAL A 130 -8.01 10.30 -6.20
CA VAL A 130 -8.40 11.22 -7.26
C VAL A 130 -8.95 12.50 -6.63
N LEU A 131 -8.23 13.60 -6.83
CA LEU A 131 -8.58 14.91 -6.28
C LEU A 131 -9.14 15.80 -7.40
N PRO A 132 -10.47 15.97 -7.51
CA PRO A 132 -11.09 16.63 -8.66
C PRO A 132 -10.90 18.15 -8.68
N THR A 133 -10.48 18.75 -7.56
CA THR A 133 -10.32 20.20 -7.43
C THR A 133 -9.11 20.53 -6.57
N GLU A 134 -8.50 21.69 -6.81
CA GLU A 134 -7.40 22.20 -5.98
C GLU A 134 -7.77 22.33 -4.49
N ARG A 135 -9.04 22.66 -4.19
CA ARG A 135 -9.52 22.72 -2.80
C ARG A 135 -9.47 21.34 -2.12
N ALA A 136 -9.65 20.26 -2.86
CA ALA A 136 -9.51 18.90 -2.35
C ALA A 136 -8.04 18.59 -1.99
N ILE A 137 -7.07 19.15 -2.72
CA ILE A 137 -5.63 19.04 -2.41
C ILE A 137 -5.30 19.66 -1.06
N ALA A 138 -5.74 20.89 -0.79
CA ALA A 138 -5.48 21.55 0.49
C ALA A 138 -6.04 20.78 1.68
N LYS A 139 -7.24 20.21 1.53
CA LYS A 139 -7.85 19.33 2.54
C LYS A 139 -7.03 18.06 2.75
N TYR A 140 -6.61 17.42 1.66
CA TYR A 140 -5.80 16.20 1.70
C TYR A 140 -4.44 16.42 2.37
N ILE A 141 -3.74 17.51 2.05
CA ILE A 141 -2.47 17.87 2.69
C ILE A 141 -2.66 18.06 4.21
N LYS A 142 -3.75 18.73 4.61
CA LYS A 142 -4.08 18.90 6.04
C LYS A 142 -4.31 17.57 6.74
N GLU A 143 -4.99 16.63 6.09
CA GLU A 143 -5.21 15.28 6.62
C GLU A 143 -3.90 14.49 6.74
N ILE A 144 -3.04 14.50 5.72
CA ILE A 144 -1.71 13.88 5.76
C ILE A 144 -0.88 14.44 6.92
N THR A 145 -0.79 15.76 7.00
CA THR A 145 0.06 16.44 7.99
C THR A 145 -0.46 16.22 9.41
N GLY A 146 -1.77 16.27 9.61
CA GLY A 146 -2.38 16.14 10.94
C GLY A 146 -2.45 14.70 11.46
N ASN A 147 -2.62 13.71 10.59
CA ASN A 147 -2.95 12.34 10.97
C ASN A 147 -1.84 11.32 10.68
N TYR A 148 -1.17 11.45 9.53
CA TYR A 148 -0.24 10.44 9.04
C TYR A 148 1.21 10.75 9.42
N LEU A 149 1.66 12.00 9.19
CA LEU A 149 3.03 12.42 9.56
C LEU A 149 3.24 12.55 11.07
N THR A 150 2.17 12.60 11.85
CA THR A 150 2.23 12.52 13.32
C THR A 150 2.32 11.08 13.84
N CYS A 151 2.36 10.08 12.94
CA CYS A 151 2.37 8.65 13.24
C CYS A 151 1.22 8.19 14.14
N ARG A 152 0.14 8.97 14.27
CA ARG A 152 -0.99 8.70 15.19
C ARG A 152 -1.67 7.35 14.93
N TYR A 153 -1.59 6.85 13.70
CA TYR A 153 -2.20 5.59 13.27
C TYR A 153 -1.17 4.55 12.80
N ALA A 154 0.13 4.77 13.03
CA ALA A 154 1.15 3.84 12.57
C ALA A 154 1.18 2.60 13.48
N PRO A 155 1.07 1.37 12.93
CA PRO A 155 1.07 0.12 13.71
C PRO A 155 2.40 -0.13 14.44
N PHE A 156 3.47 0.52 14.00
CA PHE A 156 4.81 0.48 14.60
C PHE A 156 5.27 1.86 15.11
N SER A 157 4.36 2.73 15.54
CA SER A 157 4.78 3.92 16.27
C SER A 157 5.37 3.49 17.61
N ARG A 158 6.63 3.88 17.89
CA ARG A 158 7.10 3.91 19.28
C ARG A 158 6.12 4.83 19.99
N SER A 159 5.28 4.30 20.87
CA SER A 159 4.68 5.14 21.89
C SER A 159 5.84 5.76 22.64
N LEU A 160 6.08 7.04 22.37
CA LEU A 160 6.77 7.88 23.34
C LEU A 160 5.80 7.94 24.50
N ASP A 161 6.03 7.08 25.49
CA ASP A 161 5.52 7.29 26.83
C ASP A 161 6.08 8.64 27.29
N LEU A 162 5.26 9.68 27.14
CA LEU A 162 5.37 10.96 27.84
C LEU A 162 4.30 10.99 28.93
#